data_AF-A0A286IFY0-F1
#
_entry.id   AF-A0A286IFY0-F1
#
_cell.length_a   1.000
_cell.length_b   1.000
_cell.length_c   1.000
_cell.angle_alpha   90.00
_cell.angle_beta   90.00
_cell.angle_gamma   90.00
#
_symmetry.space_group_name_H-M   'P 1'
#
loop_
_entity.id
_entity.type
_entity.pdbx_description
1 polymer ?
#
loop_
_entity_poly.entity_id
_entity_poly.type
_entity_poly.pdbx_seq_one_letter_code
_entity_poly.pdbx_strand_id
1 'polypeptide(L)'
;MPEQYRKFHRHPAKPIRTLQDAADDAQIIVLRCGLCRRLINYLATDLVQVLNPSRPVDAPPFACSRCGTGDYMSARVKTPSMADYGHLTIRRLLGIRSVSKWGNRQLGDELKSDEGSNRR
;
A
#
# COMPACT_ATOMS: atom_id res chain seq x y z
N MET A 1 0.82 -10.69 1.40
CA MET A 1 2.25 -10.44 1.09
C MET A 1 2.92 -9.98 2.36
N PRO A 2 3.93 -10.70 2.90
CA PRO A 2 4.58 -10.26 4.12
C PRO A 2 5.38 -8.98 3.83
N GLU A 3 5.03 -7.90 4.53
CA GLU A 3 5.72 -6.62 4.41
C GLU A 3 7.17 -6.77 4.86
N GLN A 4 8.11 -6.65 3.94
CA GLN A 4 9.52 -6.57 4.30
C GLN A 4 9.77 -5.19 4.95
N TYR A 5 9.69 -5.15 6.28
CA TYR A 5 10.04 -3.98 7.07
C TYR A 5 11.54 -3.71 6.96
N ARG A 6 11.94 -2.91 5.96
CA ARG A 6 13.29 -2.35 5.92
C ARG A 6 13.46 -1.41 7.11
N LYS A 7 14.50 -1.64 7.92
CA LYS A 7 14.88 -0.77 9.03
C LYS A 7 15.41 0.55 8.46
N PHE A 8 14.55 1.56 8.39
CA PHE A 8 15.02 2.93 8.19
C PHE A 8 15.71 3.39 9.48
N HIS A 9 16.96 3.84 9.40
CA HIS A 9 17.66 4.44 10.52
C HIS A 9 17.04 5.81 10.82
N ARG A 10 16.01 5.80 11.67
CA ARG A 10 15.33 6.99 12.13
C ARG A 10 16.12 7.60 13.28
N HIS A 11 16.15 8.92 13.34
CA HIS A 11 16.69 9.61 14.49
C HIS A 11 15.78 9.34 15.71
N PRO A 12 16.33 8.87 16.85
CA PRO A 12 15.52 8.43 18.00
C PRO A 12 14.63 9.53 18.57
N ALA A 13 15.06 10.80 18.46
CA ALA A 13 14.30 11.94 18.98
C ALA A 13 13.15 12.43 18.07
N LYS A 14 13.00 11.90 16.84
CA LYS A 14 11.91 12.32 15.95
C LYS A 14 10.77 11.30 16.01
N PRO A 15 9.53 11.73 16.25
CA PRO A 15 8.39 10.81 16.24
C PRO A 15 8.23 10.18 14.86
N ILE A 16 7.80 8.92 14.85
CA ILE A 16 7.50 8.20 13.62
C ILE A 16 6.21 8.79 13.06
N ARG A 17 6.31 9.41 11.89
CA ARG A 17 5.13 9.87 11.18
C ARG A 17 4.44 8.70 10.49
N THR A 18 3.15 8.55 10.74
CA THR A 18 2.32 7.45 10.26
C THR A 18 1.54 7.83 9.01
N LEU A 19 1.08 6.81 8.30
CA LEU A 19 0.24 6.97 7.11
C LEU A 19 -1.08 7.65 7.47
N GLN A 20 -1.62 7.40 8.67
CA GLN A 20 -2.77 8.12 9.20
C GLN A 20 -2.49 9.62 9.33
N ASP A 21 -1.37 10.03 9.94
CA ASP A 21 -1.05 11.46 10.09
C ASP A 21 -0.99 12.17 8.71
N ALA A 22 -0.43 11.51 7.70
CA ALA A 22 -0.40 12.06 6.35
C ALA A 22 -1.78 12.10 5.68
N ALA A 23 -2.69 11.19 6.03
CA ALA A 23 -4.05 11.19 5.54
C ALA A 23 -4.89 12.31 6.17
N ASP A 24 -4.72 12.54 7.48
CA ASP A 24 -5.37 13.62 8.21
C ASP A 24 -4.96 15.00 7.64
N ASP A 25 -3.69 15.13 7.24
CA ASP A 25 -3.15 16.33 6.56
C ASP A 25 -3.49 16.42 5.05
N ALA A 26 -4.30 15.51 4.51
CA ALA A 26 -4.67 15.41 3.09
C ALA A 26 -3.46 15.39 2.12
N GLN A 27 -2.37 14.72 2.53
CA GLN A 27 -1.11 14.75 1.79
C GLN A 27 -1.01 13.68 0.69
N ILE A 28 -0.02 13.89 -0.16
CA ILE A 28 0.35 13.00 -1.26
C ILE A 28 1.59 12.21 -0.87
N ILE A 29 1.52 10.90 -1.05
CA ILE A 29 2.67 9.99 -0.94
C ILE A 29 3.28 9.81 -2.34
N VAL A 30 4.47 10.36 -2.52
CA VAL A 30 5.25 10.28 -3.76
C VAL A 30 6.21 9.11 -3.66
N LEU A 31 6.02 8.13 -4.55
CA LEU A 31 6.93 6.99 -4.69
C LEU A 31 7.83 7.18 -5.89
N ARG A 32 9.13 6.96 -5.70
CA ARG A 32 10.12 6.97 -6.77
C ARG A 32 10.92 5.67 -6.75
N CYS A 33 10.99 5.01 -7.90
CA CYS A 33 11.90 3.90 -8.13
C CYS A 33 13.27 4.44 -8.57
N GLY A 34 14.33 4.18 -7.82
CA GLY A 34 15.71 4.53 -8.17
C GLY A 34 16.26 3.76 -9.37
N LEU A 35 15.70 2.59 -9.69
CA LEU A 35 16.14 1.75 -10.81
C LEU A 35 15.58 2.24 -12.15
N CYS A 36 14.25 2.26 -12.33
CA CYS A 36 13.62 2.68 -13.59
C CYS A 36 13.16 4.15 -13.61
N ARG A 37 13.42 4.92 -12.55
CA ARG A 37 13.07 6.34 -12.40
C ARG A 37 11.57 6.67 -12.46
N ARG A 38 10.69 5.66 -12.42
CA ARG A 38 9.23 5.86 -12.39
C ARG A 38 8.82 6.59 -11.11
N LEU A 39 7.92 7.56 -11.26
CA LEU A 39 7.32 8.33 -10.19
C LEU A 39 5.81 8.06 -10.16
N ILE A 40 5.28 7.79 -8.97
CA ILE A 40 3.85 7.53 -8.77
C ILE A 40 3.39 8.31 -7.54
N ASN A 41 2.28 9.02 -7.67
CA ASN A 41 1.67 9.78 -6.58
C ASN A 41 0.40 9.05 -6.12
N TYR A 42 0.22 8.90 -4.81
CA TYR A 42 -1.00 8.40 -4.19
C TYR A 42 -1.52 9.44 -3.20
N LEU A 43 -2.84 9.53 -3.01
CA LEU A 43 -3.37 10.20 -1.84
C LEU A 43 -3.15 9.33 -0.60
N ALA A 44 -2.72 9.93 0.49
CA ALA A 44 -2.61 9.22 1.76
C ALA A 44 -3.98 8.67 2.22
N THR A 45 -5.07 9.43 1.99
CA THR A 45 -6.46 9.02 2.25
C THR A 45 -6.89 7.77 1.49
N ASP A 46 -6.34 7.53 0.30
CA ASP A 46 -6.62 6.33 -0.49
C ASP A 46 -5.79 5.14 0.03
N LEU A 47 -4.55 5.38 0.48
CA LEU A 47 -3.66 4.34 0.97
C LEU A 47 -4.09 3.77 2.33
N VAL A 48 -4.61 4.59 3.25
CA VAL A 48 -5.10 4.13 4.56
C VAL A 48 -6.30 3.17 4.46
N GLN A 49 -7.03 3.19 3.35
CA GLN A 49 -8.14 2.25 3.12
C GLN A 49 -7.69 0.83 2.78
N VAL A 50 -6.43 0.66 2.35
CA VAL A 50 -5.90 -0.62 1.85
C VAL A 50 -4.73 -1.14 2.70
N LEU A 51 -4.07 -0.26 3.44
CA LEU A 51 -2.87 -0.57 4.22
C LEU A 51 -3.08 -0.25 5.70
N ASN A 52 -2.21 -0.78 6.56
CA ASN A 52 -2.23 -0.46 7.98
C ASN A 52 -1.99 1.06 8.20
N PRO A 53 -2.92 1.80 8.83
CA PRO A 53 -2.76 3.24 9.08
C PRO A 53 -1.57 3.61 9.97
N SER A 54 -1.19 2.74 10.91
CA SER A 54 -0.06 2.97 11.83
C SER A 54 1.31 2.79 11.16
N ARG A 55 1.31 2.42 9.86
CA ARG A 55 2.52 2.20 9.08
C ARG A 55 3.28 3.52 8.88
N PRO A 56 4.61 3.51 8.92
CA PRO A 56 5.40 4.70 8.62
C PRO A 56 5.26 5.20 7.17
N VAL A 57 5.23 6.52 6.98
CA VAL A 57 5.08 7.16 5.65
C VAL A 57 6.30 7.04 4.73
N ASP A 58 7.48 6.87 5.32
CA ASP A 58 8.77 6.73 4.62
C ASP A 58 8.98 5.35 4.01
N ALA A 59 8.18 4.36 4.44
CA ALA A 59 8.18 3.02 3.89
C ALA A 59 7.38 2.96 2.57
N PRO A 60 7.95 2.53 1.44
CA PRO A 60 7.20 2.36 0.19
C PRO A 60 6.11 1.30 0.34
N PRO A 61 4.82 1.60 0.07
CA PRO A 61 3.71 0.67 0.27
C PRO A 61 3.72 -0.52 -0.68
N PHE A 62 4.25 -0.33 -1.89
CA PHE A 62 4.25 -1.34 -2.94
C PHE A 62 5.61 -1.38 -3.63
N ALA A 63 5.94 -2.53 -4.21
CA ALA A 63 7.07 -2.65 -5.13
C ALA A 63 6.83 -1.82 -6.40
N CYS A 64 7.90 -1.55 -7.14
CA CYS A 64 7.78 -0.86 -8.41
C CYS A 64 6.91 -1.67 -9.39
N SER A 65 5.84 -1.07 -9.92
CA SER A 65 4.94 -1.77 -10.86
C SER A 65 5.59 -2.17 -12.18
N ARG A 66 6.78 -1.62 -12.50
CA ARG A 66 7.56 -1.96 -13.70
C ARG A 66 8.68 -2.95 -13.41
N CYS A 67 9.40 -2.78 -12.31
CA CYS A 67 10.58 -3.59 -11.97
C CYS A 67 10.26 -4.80 -11.09
N GLY A 68 9.10 -4.83 -10.43
CA GLY A 68 8.72 -5.88 -9.48
C GLY A 68 9.44 -5.85 -8.13
N THR A 69 10.51 -5.05 -7.98
CA THR A 69 11.28 -4.93 -6.73
C THR A 69 10.92 -3.69 -5.90
N GLY A 70 10.95 -3.84 -4.58
CA GLY A 70 10.85 -2.75 -3.60
C GLY A 70 12.21 -2.16 -3.19
N ASP A 71 13.33 -2.75 -3.63
CA ASP A 71 14.65 -2.47 -3.07
C ASP A 71 15.18 -1.07 -3.39
N TYR A 72 14.75 -0.54 -4.53
CA TYR A 72 15.11 0.79 -5.02
C TYR A 72 13.96 1.78 -4.83
N MET A 73 12.91 1.44 -4.09
CA MET A 73 11.78 2.33 -3.86
C MET A 73 12.09 3.30 -2.72
N SER A 74 11.76 4.56 -2.96
CA SER A 74 11.78 5.62 -1.94
C SER A 74 10.41 6.28 -1.88
N ALA A 75 9.96 6.57 -0.65
CA ALA A 75 8.73 7.31 -0.41
C ALA A 75 9.06 8.70 0.14
N ARG A 76 8.31 9.70 -0.31
CA ARG A 76 8.35 11.06 0.22
C ARG A 76 6.92 11.56 0.38
N VAL A 77 6.74 12.46 1.34
CA VAL A 77 5.45 13.10 1.57
C VAL A 77 5.48 14.50 0.97
N LYS A 78 4.40 14.88 0.29
CA LYS A 78 4.20 16.19 -0.32
C LYS A 78 2.84 16.74 0.12
N THR A 79 2.82 17.96 0.64
CA THR A 79 1.58 18.72 0.80
C THR A 79 1.16 19.26 -0.57
N PRO A 80 -0.09 19.04 -1.02
CA PRO A 80 -0.58 19.59 -2.28
C PRO A 80 -0.56 21.12 -2.25
N SER A 81 -0.14 21.73 -3.36
CA SER A 81 -0.20 23.17 -3.59
C SER A 81 -1.29 23.52 -4.61
N MET A 82 -1.70 24.78 -4.70
CA MET A 82 -2.70 25.22 -5.69
C MET A 82 -2.31 24.89 -7.14
N ALA A 83 -1.01 24.90 -7.46
CA ALA A 83 -0.49 24.56 -8.77
C ALA A 83 -0.54 23.06 -9.11
N ASP A 84 -0.78 22.19 -8.11
CA ASP A 84 -0.87 20.75 -8.35
C ASP A 84 -2.26 20.33 -8.85
N TYR A 85 -3.30 21.10 -8.53
CA TYR A 85 -4.67 20.78 -8.95
C TYR A 85 -4.80 20.91 -10.47
N GLY A 86 -5.27 19.83 -11.11
CA GLY A 86 -5.39 19.73 -12.57
C GLY A 86 -4.10 19.34 -13.32
N HIS A 87 -2.94 19.39 -12.66
CA HIS A 87 -1.65 19.10 -13.30
C HIS A 87 -0.94 17.87 -12.73
N LEU A 88 -1.13 17.55 -11.45
CA LEU A 88 -0.49 16.41 -10.82
C LEU A 88 -1.29 15.13 -11.07
N THR A 89 -0.71 14.19 -11.81
CA THR A 89 -1.30 12.86 -11.97
C THR A 89 -1.21 12.07 -10.67
N ILE A 90 -2.37 11.65 -10.15
CA ILE A 90 -2.51 10.84 -8.93
C ILE A 90 -3.14 9.48 -9.28
N ARG A 91 -2.61 8.41 -8.70
CA ARG A 91 -3.21 7.08 -8.76
C ARG A 91 -4.26 6.94 -7.65
N ARG A 92 -5.52 7.09 -8.03
CA ARG A 92 -6.68 7.00 -7.12
C ARG A 92 -7.10 5.56 -6.84
N LEU A 93 -7.63 5.32 -5.65
CA LEU A 93 -8.34 4.09 -5.34
C LEU A 93 -9.71 4.10 -5.99
N LEU A 94 -9.97 3.16 -6.90
CA LEU A 94 -11.24 3.08 -7.65
C LEU A 94 -12.25 2.12 -7.04
N GLY A 95 -11.81 1.25 -6.13
CA GLY A 95 -12.64 0.25 -5.49
C GLY A 95 -11.79 -0.86 -4.90
N ILE A 96 -12.31 -1.51 -3.86
CA ILE A 96 -11.68 -2.64 -3.20
C ILE A 96 -12.52 -3.88 -3.52
N ARG A 97 -11.89 -4.90 -4.10
CA ARG A 97 -12.48 -6.23 -4.25
C ARG A 97 -11.85 -7.16 -3.23
N SER A 98 -12.59 -7.52 -2.20
CA SER A 98 -12.14 -8.49 -1.19
C SER A 98 -12.74 -9.86 -1.47
N VAL A 99 -11.90 -10.90 -1.54
CA VAL A 99 -12.33 -12.30 -1.58
C VAL A 99 -11.54 -13.05 -0.53
N SER A 100 -12.22 -13.53 0.49
CA SER A 100 -11.65 -14.34 1.56
C SER A 100 -12.50 -15.59 1.71
N LYS A 101 -11.91 -16.77 1.51
CA LYS A 101 -12.53 -18.05 1.85
C LYS A 101 -11.60 -18.81 2.78
N TRP A 102 -12.02 -18.83 4.04
CA TRP A 102 -11.37 -19.51 5.13
C TRP A 102 -12.33 -20.58 5.62
N GLY A 103 -11.82 -21.77 5.95
CA GLY A 103 -12.63 -22.87 6.47
C GLY A 103 -11.89 -23.57 7.60
N ASN A 104 -12.55 -23.69 8.75
CA ASN A 104 -12.08 -24.52 9.85
C ASN A 104 -12.32 -25.99 9.48
N ARG A 105 -11.29 -26.81 9.59
CA ARG A 105 -11.33 -28.27 9.44
C ARG A 105 -10.70 -28.86 10.69
N GLN A 106 -11.00 -30.12 11.06
CA GLN A 106 -10.17 -30.75 12.07
C GLN A 106 -8.75 -30.88 11.53
N LEU A 107 -7.77 -30.79 12.43
CA LEU A 107 -6.38 -30.96 12.06
C LEU A 107 -6.16 -32.40 11.59
N GLY A 108 -6.19 -32.64 10.27
CA GLY A 108 -6.09 -33.97 9.65
C GLY A 108 -7.28 -34.42 8.82
N ASP A 109 -8.35 -33.61 8.72
CA ASP A 109 -9.50 -33.96 7.88
C ASP A 109 -9.16 -33.95 6.38
N GLU A 110 -9.55 -35.02 5.69
CA GLU A 110 -9.51 -35.07 4.23
C GLU A 110 -10.62 -34.20 3.63
N LEU A 111 -10.22 -33.33 2.68
CA LEU A 111 -11.13 -32.48 1.92
C LEU A 111 -11.96 -33.35 0.97
N LYS A 112 -13.10 -33.89 1.43
CA LYS A 112 -14.15 -34.29 0.49
C LYS A 112 -14.75 -33.01 -0.08
N SER A 113 -14.48 -32.81 -1.37
CA SER A 113 -15.11 -31.81 -2.21
C SER A 113 -16.61 -32.13 -2.28
N ASP A 114 -17.41 -31.59 -1.35
CA ASP A 114 -18.86 -31.62 -1.50
C ASP A 114 -19.23 -30.64 -2.61
N GLU A 115 -19.45 -31.26 -3.76
CA GLU A 115 -19.89 -30.70 -5.02
C GLU A 115 -21.31 -30.11 -4.91
N GLY A 116 -21.51 -28.94 -5.50
CA GLY A 116 -22.78 -28.58 -6.13
C GLY A 116 -22.54 -28.60 -7.63
N SER A 117 -22.90 -29.69 -8.31
CA SER A 117 -24.18 -29.76 -9.01
C SER A 117 -24.40 -28.59 -9.98
N ASN A 118 -23.55 -28.51 -11.01
CA ASN A 118 -23.94 -27.84 -12.25
C ASN A 118 -24.75 -28.85 -13.09
N ARG A 119 -26.01 -29.08 -12.72
CA ARG A 119 -26.99 -29.72 -13.62
C ARG A 119 -27.84 -28.64 -14.25
N ARG A 120 -27.66 -28.54 -15.58
CA ARG A 120 -28.45 -27.84 -16.62
C ARG A 120 -28.03 -26.41 -16.91
#